data_AF-A0A3B9BY00-F1
#
_entry.id   AF-A0A3B9BY00-F1
#
_cell.length_a   1.000
_cell.length_b   1.000
_cell.length_c   1.000
_cell.angle_alpha   90.00
_cell.angle_beta   90.00
_cell.angle_gamma   90.00
#
_symmetry.space_group_name_H-M   'P 1'
#
loop_
_entity.id
_entity.type
_entity.pdbx_description
1 polymer ?
#
loop_
_entity_poly.entity_id
_entity_poly.type
_entity_poly.pdbx_seq_one_letter_code
_entity_poly.pdbx_strand_id
1 'polypeptide(L)'
;MQLSFSHTPEPTICGMNIFEFTPTKMTELFGEPAEVELADNPMFEEGVNTFYYNSPQVSFYFHVNKLVTISVMDPEFMLFERKIFSLREQEIIQLFAENGYANYELDADWGEKQLIFEEAGVTVFFDNQLVSEIFIDV
;
A
#
# COMPACT_ATOMS: atom_id res chain seq x y z
N MET A 1 -28.26 28.01 -5.44
CA MET A 1 -27.99 26.61 -5.80
C MET A 1 -26.49 26.46 -5.91
N GLN A 2 -25.86 25.94 -4.87
CA GLN A 2 -24.41 25.86 -4.77
C GLN A 2 -24.01 24.44 -5.15
N LEU A 3 -23.41 24.30 -6.32
CA LEU A 3 -22.79 23.05 -6.75
C LEU A 3 -21.41 22.99 -6.11
N SER A 4 -21.23 22.11 -5.12
CA SER A 4 -19.92 21.79 -4.59
C SER A 4 -19.48 20.45 -5.16
N PHE A 5 -18.45 20.47 -5.99
CA PHE A 5 -17.65 19.28 -6.27
C PHE A 5 -16.61 19.16 -5.16
N SER A 6 -16.74 18.18 -4.27
CA SER A 6 -15.62 17.71 -3.49
C SER A 6 -14.88 16.69 -4.35
N HIS A 7 -13.79 17.12 -4.99
CA HIS A 7 -12.78 16.17 -5.42
C HIS A 7 -12.28 15.53 -4.13
N THR A 8 -12.50 14.23 -3.97
CA THR A 8 -11.76 13.45 -2.98
C THR A 8 -10.28 13.81 -3.14
N PRO A 9 -9.52 14.11 -2.07
CA PRO A 9 -8.09 14.30 -2.23
C PRO A 9 -7.57 13.05 -2.94
N GLU A 10 -6.94 13.22 -4.10
CA GLU A 10 -6.31 12.11 -4.80
C GLU A 10 -5.38 11.42 -3.79
N PRO A 11 -5.41 10.08 -3.68
CA PRO A 11 -4.60 9.40 -2.71
C PRO A 11 -3.13 9.79 -2.91
N THR A 12 -2.49 10.26 -1.83
CA THR A 12 -1.11 10.70 -1.88
C THR A 12 -0.24 9.88 -0.95
N ILE A 13 0.98 9.60 -1.38
CA ILE A 13 2.04 9.05 -0.55
C ILE A 13 3.18 10.06 -0.56
N CYS A 14 3.60 10.50 0.63
CA CYS A 14 4.58 11.57 0.81
C CYS A 14 4.24 12.87 0.07
N GLY A 15 2.94 13.19 -0.06
CA GLY A 15 2.46 14.39 -0.74
C GLY A 15 2.49 14.32 -2.28
N MET A 16 2.78 13.15 -2.85
CA MET A 16 2.70 12.90 -4.29
C MET A 16 1.47 12.06 -4.61
N ASN A 17 0.79 12.37 -5.72
CA ASN A 17 -0.32 11.59 -6.22
C ASN A 17 0.18 10.21 -6.66
N ILE A 18 -0.44 9.15 -6.13
CA ILE A 18 -0.04 7.76 -6.44
C ILE A 18 -0.22 7.38 -7.92
N PHE A 19 -1.11 8.06 -8.66
CA PHE A 19 -1.29 7.85 -10.10
C PHE A 19 -0.12 8.36 -10.94
N GLU A 20 0.78 9.17 -10.36
CA GLU A 20 2.02 9.59 -11.00
C GLU A 20 3.13 8.54 -10.86
N PHE A 21 2.92 7.50 -10.05
CA PHE A 21 3.93 6.50 -9.77
C PHE A 21 4.03 5.56 -10.97
N THR A 22 5.14 5.68 -11.68
CA THR A 22 5.56 4.84 -12.80
C THR A 22 6.96 4.31 -12.49
N PRO A 23 7.43 3.21 -13.11
CA PRO A 23 8.78 2.69 -12.86
C PRO A 23 9.88 3.75 -12.97
N THR A 24 9.81 4.60 -14.02
CA THR A 24 10.73 5.72 -14.21
C THR A 24 10.63 6.73 -13.06
N LYS A 25 9.40 7.10 -12.67
CA LYS A 25 9.21 8.07 -11.59
C LYS A 25 9.73 7.55 -10.24
N MET A 26 9.53 6.27 -9.96
CA MET A 26 10.07 5.64 -8.75
C MET A 26 11.59 5.64 -8.74
N THR A 27 12.19 5.40 -9.90
CA THR A 27 13.64 5.47 -10.06
C THR A 27 14.19 6.88 -9.82
N GLU A 28 13.47 7.93 -10.26
CA GLU A 28 13.84 9.32 -9.97
C GLU A 28 13.74 9.67 -8.48
N LEU A 29 12.75 9.10 -7.77
CA LEU A 29 12.45 9.44 -6.38
C LEU A 29 13.30 8.65 -5.37
N PHE A 30 13.47 7.36 -5.61
CA PHE A 30 14.09 6.41 -4.69
C PHE A 30 15.45 5.89 -5.17
N GLY A 31 15.84 6.22 -6.41
CA GLY A 31 17.01 5.64 -7.06
C GLY A 31 16.70 4.30 -7.74
N GLU A 32 17.73 3.58 -8.15
CA GLU A 32 17.55 2.25 -8.75
C GLU A 32 16.97 1.26 -7.72
N PRO A 33 16.01 0.41 -8.11
CA PRO A 33 15.52 -0.66 -7.26
C PRO A 33 16.65 -1.65 -6.93
N ALA A 34 16.58 -2.25 -5.75
CA ALA A 34 17.52 -3.30 -5.34
C ALA A 34 17.32 -4.57 -6.17
N GLU A 35 16.08 -4.87 -6.55
CA GLU A 35 15.70 -6.00 -7.38
C GLU A 35 14.48 -5.64 -8.22
N VAL A 36 14.42 -6.20 -9.44
CA VAL A 36 13.25 -6.10 -10.31
C VAL A 36 12.85 -7.51 -10.72
N GLU A 37 11.64 -7.90 -10.33
CA GLU A 37 11.02 -9.14 -10.80
C GLU A 37 10.11 -8.78 -11.98
N LEU A 38 10.43 -9.31 -13.16
CA LEU A 38 9.60 -9.14 -14.34
C LEU A 38 8.70 -10.36 -14.48
N ALA A 39 7.44 -10.14 -14.84
CA ALA A 39 6.54 -11.24 -15.10
C ALA A 39 6.95 -11.97 -16.39
N ASP A 40 7.73 -13.04 -16.23
CA ASP A 40 8.47 -13.73 -17.29
C ASP A 40 7.60 -14.66 -18.17
N ASN A 41 6.29 -14.38 -18.29
CA ASN A 41 5.37 -15.26 -19.02
C ASN A 41 4.94 -14.67 -20.37
N PRO A 42 5.53 -15.11 -21.50
CA PRO A 42 5.18 -14.63 -22.84
C PRO A 42 3.80 -15.08 -23.34
N MET A 43 3.04 -15.87 -22.56
CA MET A 43 1.66 -16.29 -22.90
C MET A 43 0.56 -15.47 -22.22
N PHE A 44 0.89 -14.69 -21.19
CA PHE A 44 -0.05 -13.75 -20.57
C PHE A 44 0.45 -12.36 -20.90
N GLU A 45 -0.25 -11.65 -21.79
CA GLU A 45 0.22 -10.35 -22.30
C GLU A 45 0.41 -9.27 -21.23
N GLU A 46 -0.03 -9.50 -19.99
CA GLU A 46 0.10 -8.50 -18.93
C GLU A 46 0.36 -9.21 -17.59
N GLY A 47 1.64 -9.25 -17.20
CA GLY A 47 2.03 -9.67 -15.86
C GLY A 47 2.42 -8.47 -15.00
N VAL A 48 2.48 -8.69 -13.69
CA VAL A 48 2.86 -7.66 -12.72
C VAL A 48 4.38 -7.65 -12.57
N ASN A 49 5.01 -6.53 -12.87
CA ASN A 49 6.42 -6.31 -12.58
C ASN A 49 6.56 -5.74 -11.17
N THR A 50 7.49 -6.27 -10.38
CA THR A 50 7.71 -5.85 -9.00
C THR A 50 9.06 -5.18 -8.87
N PHE A 51 9.07 -3.99 -8.26
CA PHE A 51 10.27 -3.20 -8.02
C PHE A 51 10.51 -3.14 -6.52
N TYR A 52 11.60 -3.76 -6.06
CA TYR A 52 11.94 -3.86 -4.64
C TYR A 52 12.94 -2.79 -4.24
N TYR A 53 12.66 -2.08 -3.15
CA TYR A 53 13.55 -1.10 -2.53
C TYR A 53 13.88 -1.53 -1.10
N ASN A 54 15.16 -1.48 -0.75
CA ASN A 54 15.63 -1.84 0.60
C ASN A 54 15.65 -0.64 1.56
N SER A 55 15.61 0.59 1.03
CA SER A 55 15.63 1.82 1.82
C SER A 55 14.96 2.96 1.03
N PRO A 56 13.68 3.27 1.31
CA PRO A 56 12.81 2.63 2.31
C PRO A 56 12.46 1.19 1.91
N GLN A 57 12.05 0.38 2.89
CA GLN A 57 11.65 -1.02 2.67
C GLN A 57 10.23 -1.06 2.07
N VAL A 58 10.16 -0.94 0.75
CA VAL A 58 8.90 -0.87 -0.01
C VAL A 58 9.04 -1.62 -1.33
N SER A 59 7.92 -2.18 -1.79
CA SER A 59 7.84 -2.81 -3.10
C SER A 59 6.68 -2.22 -3.89
N PHE A 60 6.92 -1.94 -5.17
CA PHE A 60 5.92 -1.37 -6.07
C PHE A 60 5.55 -2.40 -7.13
N TYR A 61 4.25 -2.70 -7.23
CA TYR A 61 3.70 -3.66 -8.17
C TYR A 61 3.09 -2.90 -9.35
N PHE A 62 3.62 -3.15 -10.54
CA PHE A 62 3.19 -2.48 -11.77
C PHE A 62 2.56 -3.46 -12.73
N HIS A 63 1.31 -3.22 -13.09
CA HIS A 63 0.70 -3.86 -14.25
C HIS A 63 1.00 -3.01 -15.48
N VAL A 64 1.86 -3.54 -16.36
CA VAL A 64 2.51 -2.78 -17.44
C VAL A 64 3.34 -1.62 -16.87
N ASN A 65 2.77 -0.42 -16.76
CA ASN A 65 3.40 0.78 -16.19
C ASN A 65 2.50 1.48 -15.15
N LYS A 66 1.36 0.88 -14.81
CA LYS A 66 0.42 1.43 -13.83
C LYS A 66 0.68 0.77 -12.50
N LEU A 67 0.88 1.58 -11.46
CA LEU A 67 0.94 1.08 -10.10
C LEU A 67 -0.41 0.45 -9.74
N VAL A 68 -0.38 -0.77 -9.20
CA VAL A 68 -1.58 -1.49 -8.75
C VAL A 68 -1.57 -1.74 -7.25
N THR A 69 -0.39 -1.97 -6.68
CA THR A 69 -0.24 -2.22 -5.25
C THR A 69 1.10 -1.68 -4.77
N ILE A 70 1.14 -1.24 -3.53
CA ILE A 70 2.37 -0.94 -2.79
C ILE A 70 2.42 -1.88 -1.59
N SER A 71 3.50 -2.64 -1.48
CA SER A 71 3.87 -3.29 -0.23
C SER A 71 4.79 -2.36 0.55
N VAL A 72 4.51 -2.22 1.84
CA VAL A 72 5.32 -1.45 2.76
C VAL A 72 5.74 -2.36 3.90
N MET A 73 7.05 -2.38 4.18
CA MET A 73 7.66 -3.01 5.36
C MET A 73 8.54 -2.02 6.15
N ASP A 74 8.53 -0.74 5.77
CA ASP A 74 9.30 0.31 6.43
C ASP A 74 8.69 0.67 7.80
N PRO A 75 9.37 0.40 8.94
CA PRO A 75 8.83 0.69 10.27
C PRO A 75 8.56 2.18 10.53
N GLU A 76 9.19 3.07 9.75
CA GLU A 76 8.99 4.52 9.84
C GLU A 76 7.83 5.02 9.00
N PHE A 77 7.13 4.14 8.28
CA PHE A 77 5.98 4.50 7.46
C PHE A 77 4.85 5.12 8.28
N MET A 78 4.34 6.24 7.79
CA MET A 78 3.26 7.00 8.40
C MET A 78 1.97 6.81 7.61
N LEU A 79 0.93 6.29 8.25
CA LEU A 79 -0.43 6.23 7.72
C LEU A 79 -1.36 7.04 8.63
N PHE A 80 -2.17 7.93 8.06
CA PHE A 80 -3.01 8.86 8.83
C PHE A 80 -2.26 9.59 9.96
N GLU A 81 -1.04 10.06 9.67
CA GLU A 81 -0.16 10.74 10.63
C GLU A 81 0.23 9.88 11.86
N ARG A 82 0.22 8.55 11.74
CA ARG A 82 0.67 7.61 12.77
C ARG A 82 1.68 6.61 12.21
N LYS A 83 2.67 6.25 13.02
CA LYS A 83 3.60 5.14 12.73
C LYS A 83 2.87 3.82 12.85
N ILE A 84 2.36 3.31 11.75
CA ILE A 84 1.43 2.17 11.76
C ILE A 84 2.08 0.87 12.28
N PHE A 85 3.38 0.67 12.02
CA PHE A 85 4.14 -0.48 12.54
C PHE A 85 4.33 -0.49 14.06
N SER A 86 4.03 0.62 14.74
CA SER A 86 4.07 0.70 16.20
C SER A 86 2.71 0.42 16.85
N LEU A 87 1.65 0.26 16.06
CA LEU A 87 0.28 0.10 16.54
C LEU A 87 -0.09 -1.37 16.67
N ARG A 88 -0.95 -1.65 17.65
CA ARG A 88 -1.64 -2.94 17.76
C ARG A 88 -2.90 -2.93 16.91
N GLU A 89 -3.39 -4.12 16.58
CA GLU A 89 -4.62 -4.32 15.81
C GLU A 89 -5.80 -3.44 16.24
N GLN A 90 -6.11 -3.35 17.54
CA GLN A 90 -7.21 -2.51 18.03
C GLN A 90 -6.98 -1.02 17.77
N GLU A 91 -5.73 -0.55 17.87
CA GLU A 91 -5.36 0.83 17.58
C GLU A 91 -5.45 1.11 16.08
N ILE A 92 -5.16 0.13 15.24
CA ILE A 92 -5.31 0.22 13.77
C ILE A 92 -6.80 0.29 13.39
N ILE A 93 -7.64 -0.59 13.95
CA ILE A 93 -9.10 -0.55 13.74
C ILE A 93 -9.65 0.82 14.12
N GLN A 94 -9.25 1.35 15.28
CA GLN A 94 -9.67 2.67 15.72
C GLN A 94 -9.17 3.77 14.78
N LEU A 95 -7.92 3.72 14.36
CA LEU A 95 -7.33 4.70 13.43
C LEU A 95 -8.10 4.76 12.11
N PHE A 96 -8.44 3.61 11.52
CA PHE A 96 -9.21 3.56 10.27
C PHE A 96 -10.64 4.07 10.47
N ALA A 97 -11.31 3.70 11.56
CA ALA A 97 -12.64 4.20 11.89
C ALA A 97 -12.66 5.73 12.07
N GLU A 98 -11.65 6.31 12.73
CA GLU A 98 -11.48 7.77 12.89
C GLU A 98 -11.30 8.49 11.55
N ASN A 99 -10.78 7.80 10.53
CA ASN A 99 -10.56 8.31 9.18
C ASN A 99 -11.68 7.93 8.18
N GLY A 100 -12.80 7.39 8.67
CA GLY A 100 -13.98 7.12 7.86
C GLY A 100 -14.10 5.70 7.30
N TYR A 101 -13.18 4.81 7.64
CA TYR A 101 -13.14 3.41 7.18
C TYR A 101 -13.43 2.46 8.34
N ALA A 102 -14.68 2.45 8.81
CA ALA A 102 -15.07 1.66 9.99
C ALA A 102 -15.31 0.17 9.68
N ASN A 103 -15.56 -0.17 8.42
CA ASN A 103 -15.80 -1.54 7.97
C ASN A 103 -14.46 -2.23 7.73
N TYR A 104 -14.29 -3.43 8.28
CA TYR A 104 -13.12 -4.25 8.10
C TYR A 104 -13.48 -5.73 8.13
N GLU A 105 -12.62 -6.54 7.52
CA GLU A 105 -12.63 -7.99 7.63
C GLU A 105 -11.36 -8.46 8.35
N LEU A 106 -11.50 -9.54 9.12
CA LEU A 106 -10.38 -10.18 9.79
C LEU A 106 -10.26 -11.60 9.24
N ASP A 107 -9.19 -11.85 8.48
CA ASP A 107 -8.84 -13.20 8.03
C ASP A 107 -7.70 -13.74 8.89
N ALA A 108 -7.94 -14.88 9.54
CA ALA A 108 -6.95 -15.60 10.33
C ALA A 108 -6.99 -17.11 10.08
N ASP A 109 -7.75 -17.56 9.07
CA ASP A 109 -8.14 -18.96 8.96
C ASP A 109 -7.13 -19.81 8.16
N TRP A 110 -6.32 -19.20 7.28
CA TRP A 110 -5.49 -19.95 6.32
C TRP A 110 -4.02 -19.52 6.22
N GLY A 111 -3.54 -18.67 7.12
CA GLY A 111 -2.16 -18.20 7.05
C GLY A 111 -1.83 -17.12 8.07
N GLU A 112 -1.08 -16.12 7.61
CA GLU A 112 -0.82 -14.91 8.39
C GLU A 112 -2.12 -14.17 8.66
N LYS A 113 -2.24 -13.63 9.88
CA LYS A 113 -3.41 -12.86 10.26
C LYS A 113 -3.43 -11.55 9.45
N GLN A 114 -4.59 -11.24 8.89
CA GLN A 114 -4.81 -10.07 8.04
C GLN A 114 -6.01 -9.26 8.55
N LEU A 115 -5.85 -7.94 8.51
CA LEU A 115 -6.91 -6.98 8.74
C LEU A 115 -7.12 -6.19 7.45
N ILE A 116 -8.28 -6.38 6.83
CA ILE A 116 -8.59 -5.91 5.49
C ILE A 116 -9.60 -4.77 5.58
N PHE A 117 -9.23 -3.60 5.05
CA PHE A 117 -10.08 -2.43 4.91
C PHE A 117 -10.35 -2.19 3.44
N GLU A 118 -11.32 -2.91 2.86
CA GLU A 118 -11.63 -2.85 1.42
C GLU A 118 -11.92 -1.43 0.93
N GLU A 119 -12.69 -0.65 1.70
CA GLU A 119 -13.04 0.74 1.36
C GLU A 119 -11.82 1.66 1.32
N ALA A 120 -10.78 1.34 2.09
CA ALA A 120 -9.53 2.09 2.11
C ALA A 120 -8.49 1.54 1.11
N GLY A 121 -8.74 0.37 0.51
CA GLY A 121 -7.75 -0.35 -0.28
C GLY A 121 -6.51 -0.72 0.55
N VAL A 122 -6.67 -1.03 1.85
CA VAL A 122 -5.52 -1.37 2.72
C VAL A 122 -5.71 -2.73 3.35
N THR A 123 -4.68 -3.57 3.24
CA THR A 123 -4.57 -4.82 3.99
C THR A 123 -3.35 -4.76 4.90
N VAL A 124 -3.54 -5.05 6.19
CA VAL A 124 -2.49 -5.08 7.21
C VAL A 124 -2.22 -6.52 7.61
N PHE A 125 -0.98 -6.96 7.43
CA PHE A 125 -0.51 -8.29 7.79
C PHE A 125 0.14 -8.24 9.18
N PHE A 126 -0.05 -9.32 9.94
CA PHE A 126 0.51 -9.45 11.27
C PHE A 126 1.37 -10.70 11.41
N ASP A 127 2.57 -10.52 11.97
CA ASP A 127 3.40 -11.59 12.52
C ASP A 127 3.49 -11.43 14.05
N ASN A 128 3.17 -12.50 14.79
CA ASN A 128 3.23 -12.50 16.26
C ASN A 128 2.52 -11.29 16.93
N GLN A 129 1.36 -10.89 16.41
CA GLN A 129 0.55 -9.73 16.87
C GLN A 129 1.14 -8.34 16.56
N LEU A 130 2.26 -8.27 15.84
CA LEU A 130 2.85 -7.03 15.37
C LEU A 130 2.60 -6.89 13.87
N VAL A 131 2.47 -5.65 13.39
CA VAL A 131 2.36 -5.40 11.95
C VAL A 131 3.67 -5.82 11.27
N SER A 132 3.58 -6.72 10.30
CA SER A 132 4.72 -7.20 9.51
C SER A 132 4.81 -6.49 8.17
N GLU A 133 3.67 -6.23 7.55
CA GLU A 133 3.58 -5.68 6.20
C GLU A 133 2.22 -5.00 5.98
N ILE A 134 2.18 -4.04 5.07
CA ILE A 134 0.95 -3.36 4.65
C ILE A 134 0.88 -3.34 3.15
N PHE A 135 -0.25 -3.77 2.59
CA PHE A 135 -0.57 -3.60 1.18
C PHE A 135 -1.52 -2.43 1.02
N ILE A 136 -1.25 -1.59 0.02
CA ILE A 136 -2.09 -0.47 -0.38
C ILE A 136 -2.42 -0.65 -1.86
N ASP A 137 -3.68 -0.88 -2.16
CA ASP A 137 -4.21 -1.01 -3.51
C ASP A 137 -4.48 0.37 -4.13
N VAL A 138 -4.26 0.48 -5.45
CA VAL A 138 -4.26 1.75 -6.21
C VAL A 138 -5.30 1.76 -7.33
#